data_AF-A0A2R6LCL4-F1
#
_entry.id   AF-A0A2R6LCL4-F1
#
_cell.length_a   1.000
_cell.length_b   1.000
_cell.length_c   1.000
_cell.angle_alpha   90.00
_cell.angle_beta   90.00
_cell.angle_gamma   90.00
#
_symmetry.space_group_name_H-M   'P 1'
#
loop_
_entity.id
_entity.type
_entity.pdbx_description
1 polymer ?
#
loop_
_entity_poly.entity_id
_entity_poly.type
_entity_poly.pdbx_seq_one_letter_code
_entity_poly.pdbx_strand_id
1 'polypeptide(L)'
;MVPEPRVPSDPLDQPGRLRCYDCGHAYDHLGDGHHHGRCPACGSPAVPPAGDLRVASDLDLDPDPDPVTADRTTLRVDAVDDTGRRFAYWLSTLPDDRAQLVGVDASGVPVTPSDDAWPADLPRLAPDWLDSVLDVVGLRLVAPAPVVG
;
A
#
# COMPACT_ATOMS: atom_id res chain seq x y z
N MET A 1 39.99 -6.67 15.63
CA MET A 1 38.58 -6.89 15.27
C MET A 1 38.44 -6.47 13.82
N VAL A 2 38.11 -7.41 12.94
CA VAL A 2 37.80 -7.14 11.55
C VAL A 2 36.30 -6.84 11.51
N PRO A 3 35.84 -5.71 10.96
CA PRO A 3 34.40 -5.47 10.84
C PRO A 3 33.78 -6.55 9.95
N GLU A 4 32.67 -7.13 10.40
CA GLU A 4 31.93 -8.12 9.63
C GLU A 4 31.48 -7.51 8.29
N PRO A 5 31.54 -8.26 7.19
CA PRO A 5 31.03 -7.79 5.90
C PRO A 5 29.53 -7.51 6.05
N ARG A 6 29.13 -6.25 5.82
CA ARG A 6 27.72 -5.88 5.71
C ARG A 6 27.09 -6.75 4.63
N VAL A 7 26.09 -7.53 5.00
CA VAL A 7 25.22 -8.23 4.05
C VAL A 7 24.72 -7.18 3.05
N PRO A 8 24.86 -7.37 1.72
CA PRO A 8 24.27 -6.44 0.77
C PRO A 8 22.76 -6.44 1.02
N SER A 9 22.22 -5.27 1.38
CA SER A 9 20.78 -5.03 1.44
C SER A 9 20.15 -5.54 0.15
N ASP A 10 19.01 -6.22 0.25
CA ASP A 10 18.25 -6.68 -0.89
C ASP A 10 18.13 -5.52 -1.91
N PRO A 11 18.49 -5.67 -3.20
CA PRO A 11 18.41 -4.60 -4.19
C PRO A 11 16.98 -4.05 -4.39
N LEU A 12 15.97 -4.67 -3.77
CA LEU A 12 14.59 -4.20 -3.65
C LEU A 12 14.37 -3.17 -2.53
N ASP A 13 15.28 -3.11 -1.56
CA ASP A 13 15.19 -2.33 -0.31
C ASP A 13 16.16 -1.11 -0.32
N GLN A 14 16.29 -0.46 -1.48
CA GLN A 14 16.97 0.84 -1.56
C GLN A 14 15.95 1.98 -1.34
N PRO A 15 16.14 2.84 -0.32
CA PRO A 15 15.27 4.00 -0.12
C PRO A 15 15.38 4.93 -1.34
N GLY A 16 14.25 5.22 -1.97
CA GLY A 16 14.16 6.11 -3.14
C GLY A 16 13.85 5.42 -4.48
N ARG A 17 13.91 4.08 -4.56
CA ARG A 17 13.56 3.35 -5.78
C ARG A 17 12.05 3.12 -5.86
N LEU A 18 11.45 3.57 -6.97
CA LEU A 18 10.02 3.38 -7.26
C LEU A 18 9.81 2.03 -7.97
N ARG A 19 8.65 1.42 -7.76
CA ARG A 19 8.23 0.17 -8.41
C ARG A 19 6.87 0.36 -9.03
N CYS A 20 6.71 -0.01 -10.30
CA CYS A 20 5.39 -0.13 -10.89
C CYS A 20 4.69 -1.40 -10.39
N TYR A 21 3.50 -1.25 -9.83
CA TYR A 21 2.69 -2.36 -9.32
C TYR A 21 1.99 -3.17 -10.42
N ASP A 22 1.96 -2.65 -11.65
CA ASP A 22 1.40 -3.31 -12.81
C ASP A 22 2.46 -4.17 -13.53
N CYS A 23 3.54 -3.55 -14.02
CA CYS A 23 4.57 -4.28 -14.78
C CYS A 23 5.80 -4.70 -13.96
N GLY A 24 5.86 -4.38 -12.66
CA GLY A 24 6.99 -4.71 -11.79
C GLY A 24 8.28 -3.93 -12.06
N HIS A 25 8.30 -3.01 -13.03
CA HIS A 25 9.49 -2.23 -13.38
C HIS A 25 9.91 -1.34 -12.22
N ALA A 26 11.17 -1.46 -11.81
CA ALA A 26 11.74 -0.66 -10.73
C ALA A 26 12.74 0.37 -11.26
N TYR A 27 12.50 1.64 -10.93
CA TYR A 27 13.19 2.79 -11.51
C TYR A 27 13.39 3.89 -10.47
N ASP A 28 14.38 4.75 -10.72
CA ASP A 28 14.63 5.93 -9.90
C ASP A 28 13.94 7.14 -10.52
N HIS A 29 13.43 8.04 -9.67
CA HIS A 29 13.00 9.34 -10.14
C HIS A 29 14.17 10.32 -10.10
N LEU A 30 14.57 10.84 -11.26
CA LEU A 30 15.58 11.87 -11.39
C LEU A 30 14.89 13.24 -11.49
N GLY A 31 14.94 14.03 -10.42
CA GLY A 31 14.37 15.37 -10.37
C GLY A 31 14.20 15.89 -8.94
N ASP A 32 14.09 17.21 -8.80
CA ASP A 32 13.94 17.90 -7.50
C ASP A 32 12.47 17.98 -7.03
N GLY A 33 11.59 17.15 -7.59
CA GLY A 33 10.15 17.17 -7.33
C GLY A 33 9.53 15.77 -7.24
N HIS A 34 8.20 15.70 -7.19
CA HIS A 34 7.51 14.42 -7.19
C HIS A 34 7.56 13.76 -8.57
N HIS A 35 7.60 12.43 -8.59
CA HIS A 35 7.49 11.69 -9.84
C HIS A 35 6.13 11.93 -10.52
N HIS A 36 6.06 11.77 -11.85
CA HIS A 36 4.87 12.08 -12.65
C HIS A 36 3.67 11.12 -12.47
N GLY A 37 3.67 10.31 -11.41
CA GLY A 37 2.61 9.32 -11.17
C GLY A 37 2.43 8.27 -12.27
N ARG A 38 3.45 8.03 -13.12
CA ARG A 38 3.40 7.04 -14.20
C ARG A 38 4.70 6.25 -14.31
N CYS A 39 4.56 4.97 -14.65
CA CYS A 39 5.68 4.09 -14.94
C CYS A 39 6.33 4.49 -16.28
N PRO A 40 7.66 4.70 -16.35
CA PRO A 40 8.34 5.02 -17.60
C PRO A 40 8.38 3.86 -18.59
N ALA A 41 8.23 2.62 -18.12
CA ALA A 41 8.28 1.42 -18.97
C ALA A 41 6.94 1.08 -19.63
N CYS A 42 5.82 1.16 -18.89
CA CYS A 42 4.49 0.78 -19.41
C CYS A 42 3.46 1.91 -19.41
N GLY A 43 3.77 3.10 -18.88
CA GLY A 43 2.84 4.24 -18.81
C GLY A 43 1.74 4.10 -17.75
N SER A 44 1.67 2.97 -17.06
CA SER A 44 0.67 2.68 -16.04
C SER A 44 0.74 3.67 -14.87
N PRO A 45 -0.40 4.13 -14.34
CA PRO A 45 -0.44 4.96 -13.15
C PRO A 45 -0.30 4.16 -11.84
N ALA A 46 -0.19 2.83 -11.92
CA ALA A 46 0.04 1.94 -10.78
C ALA A 46 1.50 2.04 -10.31
N VAL A 47 1.83 3.17 -9.71
CA VAL A 47 3.13 3.50 -9.11
C VAL A 47 2.87 4.14 -7.74
N PRO A 48 3.89 4.24 -6.86
CA PRO A 48 3.71 4.80 -5.53
C PRO A 48 3.11 6.22 -5.55
N PRO A 49 2.65 6.72 -4.40
CA PRO A 49 2.19 8.09 -4.27
C PRO A 49 3.28 9.09 -4.64
N ALA A 50 2.89 10.10 -5.42
CA ALA A 50 3.77 11.22 -5.72
C ALA A 50 3.69 12.22 -4.56
N GLY A 51 4.64 12.13 -3.62
CA GLY A 51 4.64 12.96 -2.41
C GLY A 51 3.82 12.36 -1.27
N ASP A 52 3.25 13.21 -0.45
CA ASP A 52 2.46 12.78 0.71
C ASP A 52 1.03 12.43 0.30
N LEU A 53 0.45 11.44 0.98
CA LEU A 53 -0.96 11.10 0.87
C LEU A 53 -1.77 11.82 1.94
N ARG A 54 -2.95 12.28 1.55
CA ARG A 54 -3.93 12.91 2.45
C ARG A 54 -5.28 12.25 2.28
N VAL A 55 -5.94 11.96 3.40
CA VAL A 55 -7.30 11.40 3.40
C VAL A 55 -8.25 12.34 2.65
N ALA A 56 -9.00 11.78 1.70
CA ALA A 56 -9.87 12.52 0.81
C ALA A 56 -11.36 12.45 1.21
N SER A 57 -11.74 11.46 2.00
CA SER A 57 -13.13 11.16 2.39
C SER A 57 -13.21 10.67 3.83
N ASP A 58 -14.41 10.77 4.43
CA ASP A 58 -14.73 10.07 5.67
C ASP A 58 -14.66 8.54 5.45
N LEU A 59 -14.50 7.80 6.55
CA LEU A 59 -14.38 6.35 6.53
C LEU A 59 -15.71 5.70 6.16
N ASP A 60 -15.74 4.99 5.04
CA ASP A 60 -16.90 4.23 4.59
C ASP A 60 -16.74 2.77 5.03
N LEU A 61 -17.69 2.30 5.86
CA LEU A 61 -17.77 0.91 6.31
C LEU A 61 -18.82 0.18 5.49
N ASP A 62 -18.37 -0.71 4.60
CA ASP A 62 -19.23 -1.58 3.82
C ASP A 62 -19.14 -3.01 4.36
N PRO A 63 -20.27 -3.72 4.59
CA PRO A 63 -20.22 -5.14 4.91
C PRO A 63 -19.56 -5.91 3.75
N ASP A 64 -18.71 -6.90 4.07
CA ASP A 64 -18.04 -7.71 3.04
C ASP A 64 -19.10 -8.43 2.17
N PRO A 65 -19.07 -8.27 0.83
CA PRO A 65 -20.03 -8.93 -0.05
C PRO A 65 -19.85 -10.45 -0.13
N ASP A 66 -18.73 -11.00 0.34
CA ASP A 66 -18.51 -12.45 0.37
C ASP A 66 -19.18 -13.09 1.62
N PRO A 67 -20.15 -14.01 1.43
CA PRO A 67 -20.86 -14.65 2.53
C PRO A 67 -19.98 -15.56 3.41
N VAL A 68 -18.79 -15.96 2.93
CA VAL A 68 -17.82 -16.75 3.70
C VAL A 68 -17.06 -15.87 4.70
N THR A 69 -16.95 -14.57 4.41
CA THR A 69 -16.31 -13.55 5.25
C THR A 69 -17.33 -12.53 5.78
N ALA A 70 -18.60 -12.92 5.89
CA ALA A 70 -19.70 -12.02 6.29
C ALA A 70 -19.57 -11.44 7.72
N ASP A 71 -18.69 -11.99 8.55
CA ASP A 71 -18.31 -11.42 9.85
C ASP A 71 -17.26 -10.31 9.73
N ARG A 72 -16.74 -10.07 8.52
CA ARG A 72 -15.79 -9.01 8.20
C ARG A 72 -16.54 -7.81 7.63
N THR A 73 -16.13 -6.64 8.09
CA THR A 73 -16.51 -5.37 7.46
C THR A 73 -15.34 -4.92 6.61
N THR A 74 -15.62 -4.50 5.38
CA THR A 74 -14.63 -3.83 4.53
C THR A 74 -14.67 -2.35 4.83
N LEU A 75 -13.62 -1.85 5.46
CA LEU A 75 -13.36 -0.42 5.60
C LEU A 75 -12.69 0.09 4.33
N ARG A 76 -13.25 1.12 3.70
CA ARG A 76 -12.63 1.83 2.59
C ARG A 76 -12.06 3.16 3.05
N VAL A 77 -10.81 3.41 2.69
CA VAL A 77 -10.14 4.69 2.92
C VAL A 77 -9.72 5.27 1.58
N ASP A 78 -10.22 6.45 1.25
CA ASP A 78 -9.81 7.19 0.07
C ASP A 78 -8.75 8.23 0.43
N ALA A 79 -7.70 8.33 -0.38
CA ALA A 79 -6.64 9.32 -0.23
C ALA A 79 -6.26 9.96 -1.57
N VAL A 80 -5.60 11.10 -1.49
CA VAL A 80 -5.02 11.81 -2.63
C VAL A 80 -3.55 12.13 -2.38
N ASP A 81 -2.71 11.98 -3.42
CA ASP A 81 -1.32 12.42 -3.36
C ASP A 81 -1.15 13.91 -3.71
N ASP A 82 0.07 14.44 -3.64
CA ASP A 82 0.37 15.86 -3.95
C ASP A 82 0.08 16.24 -5.41
N THR A 83 -0.07 15.25 -6.30
CA THR A 83 -0.45 15.47 -7.70
C THR A 83 -1.98 15.41 -7.91
N GLY A 84 -2.73 15.11 -6.86
CA GLY A 84 -4.19 14.93 -6.91
C GLY A 84 -4.63 13.57 -7.44
N ARG A 85 -3.71 12.60 -7.59
CA ARG A 85 -4.08 11.21 -7.94
C ARG A 85 -4.79 10.59 -6.75
N ARG A 86 -5.87 9.85 -7.04
CA ARG A 86 -6.66 9.15 -6.03
C ARG A 86 -6.09 7.77 -5.78
N PHE A 87 -6.15 7.38 -4.52
CA PHE A 87 -5.85 6.05 -4.04
C PHE A 87 -7.03 5.57 -3.18
N ALA A 88 -7.42 4.31 -3.33
CA ALA A 88 -8.39 3.68 -2.46
C ALA A 88 -7.74 2.47 -1.78
N TYR A 89 -7.97 2.33 -0.49
CA TYR A 89 -7.47 1.26 0.35
C TYR A 89 -8.66 0.49 0.90
N TRP A 90 -8.69 -0.82 0.69
CA TRP A 90 -9.73 -1.70 1.23
C TRP A 90 -9.15 -2.55 2.34
N LEU A 91 -9.72 -2.42 3.53
CA LEU A 91 -9.27 -3.10 4.73
C LEU A 91 -10.37 -4.03 5.21
N SER A 92 -10.05 -5.31 5.37
CA SER A 92 -10.92 -6.26 6.02
C SER A 92 -10.70 -6.19 7.53
N THR A 93 -11.74 -5.86 8.30
CA THR A 93 -11.68 -5.87 9.77
C THR A 93 -11.73 -7.31 10.28
N LEU A 94 -10.87 -7.61 11.24
CA LEU A 94 -10.79 -8.90 11.92
C LEU A 94 -11.36 -8.79 13.35
N PRO A 95 -11.68 -9.92 13.99
CA PRO A 95 -11.84 -9.98 15.43
C PRO A 95 -10.57 -9.45 16.14
N ASP A 96 -10.77 -8.85 17.32
CA ASP A 96 -9.72 -8.24 18.16
C ASP A 96 -9.16 -6.91 17.65
N ASP A 97 -10.00 -6.05 17.08
CA ASP A 97 -9.63 -4.67 16.72
C ASP A 97 -8.46 -4.57 15.72
N ARG A 98 -8.35 -5.56 14.83
CA ARG A 98 -7.32 -5.62 13.79
C ARG A 98 -7.92 -5.40 12.41
N ALA A 99 -7.12 -4.92 11.47
CA ALA A 99 -7.49 -4.76 10.08
C ALA A 99 -6.39 -5.29 9.16
N GLN A 100 -6.78 -5.91 8.05
CA GLN A 100 -5.89 -6.37 6.99
C GLN A 100 -6.18 -5.60 5.71
N LEU A 101 -5.17 -4.96 5.12
CA LEU A 101 -5.32 -4.32 3.83
C LEU A 101 -5.37 -5.43 2.74
N VAL A 102 -6.54 -5.56 2.12
CA VAL A 102 -6.88 -6.63 1.16
C VAL A 102 -6.87 -6.14 -0.29
N GLY A 103 -6.81 -4.83 -0.50
CA GLY A 103 -6.73 -4.26 -1.84
C GLY A 103 -6.28 -2.80 -1.81
N VAL A 104 -5.59 -2.40 -2.87
CA VAL A 104 -5.28 -0.99 -3.16
C VAL A 104 -5.72 -0.69 -4.59
N ASP A 105 -6.23 0.50 -4.84
CA ASP A 105 -6.40 1.03 -6.18
C ASP A 105 -5.53 2.27 -6.30
N ALA A 106 -4.67 2.27 -7.31
CA ALA A 106 -3.79 3.38 -7.63
C ALA A 106 -4.29 4.06 -8.90
N SER A 107 -5.08 5.13 -8.73
CA SER A 107 -5.61 5.94 -9.83
C SER A 107 -6.43 5.12 -10.86
N GLY A 108 -7.31 4.24 -10.37
CA GLY A 108 -8.20 3.38 -11.17
C GLY A 108 -7.56 2.08 -11.62
N VAL A 109 -6.36 1.75 -11.15
CA VAL A 109 -5.70 0.47 -11.40
C VAL A 109 -5.67 -0.33 -10.10
N PRO A 110 -6.36 -1.49 -10.05
CA PRO A 110 -6.27 -2.40 -8.93
C PRO A 110 -4.83 -2.89 -8.77
N VAL A 111 -4.30 -2.69 -7.58
CA VAL A 111 -3.03 -3.22 -7.11
C VAL A 111 -3.38 -4.29 -6.10
N THR A 112 -3.16 -5.55 -6.47
CA THR A 112 -3.35 -6.67 -5.56
C THR A 112 -2.14 -6.75 -4.62
N PRO A 113 -2.34 -6.60 -3.30
CA PRO A 113 -1.41 -7.11 -2.30
C PRO A 113 -0.99 -8.54 -2.66
N SER A 114 0.25 -8.81 -3.05
CA SER A 114 0.71 -10.18 -3.18
C SER A 114 1.39 -10.64 -1.89
N ASP A 115 1.15 -11.88 -1.50
CA ASP A 115 1.67 -12.49 -0.27
C ASP A 115 3.20 -12.43 -0.17
N ASP A 116 3.90 -12.52 -1.31
CA ASP A 116 5.36 -12.42 -1.40
C ASP A 116 5.89 -10.98 -1.34
N ALA A 117 5.09 -9.99 -1.75
CA ALA A 117 5.49 -8.58 -1.77
C ALA A 117 5.14 -7.87 -0.46
N TRP A 118 4.27 -8.44 0.37
CA TRP A 118 3.66 -7.69 1.45
C TRP A 118 4.64 -7.22 2.53
N PRO A 119 5.50 -8.05 3.15
CA PRO A 119 6.36 -7.56 4.22
C PRO A 119 7.35 -6.48 3.74
N ALA A 120 7.83 -6.59 2.49
CA ALA A 120 8.84 -5.72 1.92
C ALA A 120 8.27 -4.43 1.30
N ASP A 121 7.08 -4.50 0.68
CA ASP A 121 6.42 -3.34 0.08
C ASP A 121 5.31 -2.74 0.98
N LEU A 122 5.06 -3.29 2.19
CA LEU A 122 4.09 -2.75 3.17
C LEU A 122 4.29 -1.26 3.40
N PRO A 123 5.50 -0.74 3.70
CA PRO A 123 5.64 0.70 3.96
C PRO A 123 5.32 1.57 2.74
N ARG A 124 5.36 0.99 1.53
CA ARG A 124 5.03 1.69 0.27
C ARG A 124 3.53 1.63 -0.06
N LEU A 125 2.87 0.51 0.22
CA LEU A 125 1.45 0.28 -0.06
C LEU A 125 0.53 0.60 1.12
N ALA A 126 1.04 0.57 2.33
CA ALA A 126 0.38 0.95 3.57
C ALA A 126 1.30 1.91 4.35
N PRO A 127 1.37 3.16 3.91
CA PRO A 127 2.18 4.20 4.57
C PRO A 127 1.63 4.54 5.97
N ASP A 128 2.49 5.09 6.83
CA ASP A 128 2.22 5.39 8.25
C ASP A 128 0.95 6.24 8.53
N TRP A 129 0.50 7.06 7.57
CA TRP A 129 -0.74 7.81 7.75
C TRP A 129 -1.96 6.88 7.83
N LEU A 130 -1.91 5.70 7.20
CA LEU A 130 -2.99 4.73 7.24
C LEU A 130 -3.16 4.15 8.64
N ASP A 131 -2.06 3.90 9.35
CA ASP A 131 -2.10 3.53 10.77
C ASP A 131 -2.76 4.63 11.61
N SER A 132 -2.42 5.89 11.35
CA SER A 132 -3.04 7.03 12.05
C SER A 132 -4.55 7.11 11.82
N VAL A 133 -5.02 6.72 10.64
CA VAL A 133 -6.45 6.66 10.32
C VAL A 133 -7.14 5.50 11.04
N LEU A 134 -6.50 4.33 11.08
CA LEU A 134 -7.03 3.16 11.75
C LEU A 134 -7.09 3.38 13.28
N ASP A 135 -6.11 4.05 13.86
CA ASP A 135 -6.08 4.39 15.28
C ASP A 135 -7.32 5.22 15.70
N VAL A 136 -7.81 6.10 14.83
CA VAL A 136 -9.02 6.92 15.10
C VAL A 136 -10.27 6.05 15.28
N VAL A 137 -10.34 4.92 14.57
CA VAL A 137 -11.45 3.94 14.69
C VAL A 137 -11.10 2.76 15.59
N GLY A 138 -9.98 2.85 16.32
CA GLY A 138 -9.54 1.82 17.25
C GLY A 138 -9.08 0.53 16.57
N LEU A 139 -8.68 0.59 15.29
CA LEU A 139 -8.18 -0.56 14.55
C LEU A 139 -6.65 -0.50 14.42
N ARG A 140 -6.02 -1.67 14.33
CA ARG A 140 -4.58 -1.79 14.05
C ARG A 140 -4.35 -2.53 12.74
N LEU A 141 -3.53 -1.95 11.85
CA LEU A 141 -3.10 -2.66 10.64
C LEU A 141 -2.23 -3.87 11.00
N VAL A 142 -2.54 -5.01 10.40
CA VAL A 142 -1.70 -6.19 10.44
C VAL A 142 -1.43 -6.68 9.04
N ALA A 143 -0.29 -7.35 8.87
CA ALA A 143 -0.03 -8.09 7.65
C ALA A 143 -1.15 -9.14 7.42
N PRO A 144 -1.53 -9.41 6.16
CA PRO A 144 -2.38 -10.53 5.83
C PRO A 144 -1.77 -11.80 6.41
N ALA A 145 -2.64 -12.70 6.87
CA ALA A 145 -2.18 -14.03 7.25
C ALA A 145 -1.60 -14.69 6.00
N PRO A 146 -0.45 -15.38 6.08
CA PRO A 146 0.05 -16.13 4.93
C PRO A 146 -1.04 -17.11 4.49
N VAL A 147 -1.40 -17.09 3.21
CA VAL A 147 -2.28 -18.12 2.66
C VAL A 147 -1.50 -19.42 2.73
N VAL A 148 -1.81 -20.25 3.72
CA VAL A 148 -1.30 -21.63 3.77
C VAL A 148 -2.01 -22.38 2.66
N GLY A 149 -1.34 -22.46 1.50
CA GLY A 149 -1.73 -23.32 0.38
C GLY A 149 -1.57 -24.80 0.69
#